data_AF-A0A0M2U386-F1
#
_entry.id   AF-A0A0M2U386-F1
#
_cell.length_a   1.000
_cell.length_b   1.000
_cell.length_c   1.000
_cell.angle_alpha   90.00
_cell.angle_beta   90.00
_cell.angle_gamma   90.00
#
_symmetry.space_group_name_H-M   'P 1'
#
loop_
_entity.id
_entity.type
_entity.pdbx_description
1 polymer ?
#
loop_
_entity_poly.entity_id
_entity_poly.type
_entity_poly.pdbx_seq_one_letter_code
_entity_poly.pdbx_strand_id
1 'polypeptide(L)'
;MYSRVLDSRTYADVVAYAPRLRSDPEVTARQVLRFILKASEFGSSIVREDYLEGVSNWSAIVGHIAAELPDRTPHEIGRACADLGLASIRTRDGYRVFWNQQQLDILCRALGVSND
;
A
#
# COMPACT_ATOMS: atom_id res chain seq x y z
N MET A 1 -4.47 -35.90 -10.96
CA MET A 1 -3.72 -34.66 -11.30
C MET A 1 -4.68 -33.49 -11.09
N TYR A 2 -4.77 -33.00 -9.85
CA TYR A 2 -5.81 -32.05 -9.44
C TYR A 2 -5.31 -30.62 -9.58
N SER A 3 -5.73 -29.96 -10.68
CA SER A 3 -5.66 -28.50 -10.79
C SER A 3 -6.74 -27.91 -9.90
N ARG A 4 -6.38 -27.49 -8.68
CA ARG A 4 -7.25 -26.65 -7.84
C ARG A 4 -7.19 -25.23 -8.39
N VAL A 5 -7.92 -24.98 -9.48
CA VAL A 5 -8.34 -23.62 -9.81
C VAL A 5 -9.25 -23.18 -8.68
N LEU A 6 -8.80 -22.21 -7.88
CA LEU A 6 -9.60 -21.61 -6.82
C LEU A 6 -10.77 -20.89 -7.48
N ASP A 7 -11.95 -21.49 -7.36
CA ASP A 7 -13.25 -20.89 -7.67
C ASP A 7 -13.43 -19.59 -6.84
N SER A 8 -13.95 -18.56 -7.50
CA SER A 8 -14.43 -17.28 -6.94
C SER A 8 -15.20 -17.37 -5.61
N ARG A 9 -15.88 -18.49 -5.31
CA ARG A 9 -16.54 -18.74 -4.03
C ARG A 9 -15.57 -18.93 -2.87
N THR A 10 -14.43 -19.57 -3.08
CA THR A 10 -13.42 -19.77 -2.02
C THR A 10 -12.75 -18.45 -1.63
N TYR A 11 -12.63 -17.51 -2.58
CA TYR A 11 -12.14 -16.16 -2.28
C TYR A 11 -13.14 -15.37 -1.42
N ALA A 12 -14.44 -15.53 -1.68
CA ALA A 12 -15.49 -14.89 -0.88
C ALA A 12 -15.56 -15.48 0.55
N ASP A 13 -15.35 -16.79 0.71
CA ASP A 13 -15.38 -17.44 2.03
C ASP A 13 -14.15 -17.13 2.90
N VAL A 14 -12.98 -16.89 2.30
CA VAL A 14 -11.79 -16.42 3.05
C VAL A 14 -11.94 -14.95 3.48
N VAL A 15 -12.62 -14.12 2.68
CA VAL A 15 -12.94 -12.72 3.02
C VAL A 15 -14.04 -12.64 4.10
N ALA A 16 -14.91 -13.64 4.20
CA ALA A 16 -15.99 -13.68 5.19
C ALA A 16 -15.54 -14.14 6.60
N TYR A 17 -14.36 -14.77 6.73
CA TYR A 17 -13.87 -15.34 8.00
C TYR A 17 -12.86 -14.47 8.77
N ALA A 18 -12.63 -13.21 8.35
CA ALA A 18 -11.84 -12.26 9.12
C ALA A 18 -12.74 -11.54 10.15
N PRO A 19 -12.63 -11.84 11.46
CA PRO A 19 -13.45 -11.18 12.46
C PRO A 19 -13.00 -9.72 12.59
N ARG A 20 -13.88 -8.81 12.16
CA ARG A 20 -14.10 -7.47 12.72
C ARG A 20 -12.86 -6.72 13.21
N LEU A 21 -12.04 -6.27 12.28
CA LEU A 21 -11.39 -4.97 12.36
C LEU A 21 -11.56 -4.32 10.98
N ARG A 22 -12.80 -4.00 10.58
CA ARG A 22 -13.00 -2.99 9.52
C ARG A 22 -12.55 -1.66 10.13
N SER A 23 -11.24 -1.45 10.14
CA SER A 23 -10.67 -0.13 10.29
C SER A 23 -11.30 0.75 9.24
N ASP A 24 -11.62 1.98 9.61
CA ASP A 24 -12.12 2.98 8.69
C ASP A 24 -11.16 3.05 7.48
N PRO A 25 -11.63 2.92 6.23
CA PRO A 25 -10.79 3.05 5.04
C PRO A 25 -9.88 4.29 5.09
N GLU A 26 -10.38 5.39 5.67
CA GLU A 26 -9.61 6.61 5.88
C GLU A 26 -8.46 6.43 6.88
N VAL A 27 -8.67 5.69 7.96
CA VAL A 27 -7.62 5.36 8.94
C VAL A 27 -6.51 4.54 8.30
N THR A 28 -6.87 3.55 7.46
CA THR A 28 -5.88 2.76 6.73
C THR A 28 -5.12 3.62 5.73
N ALA A 29 -5.79 4.49 4.98
CA ALA A 29 -5.13 5.41 4.05
C ALA A 29 -4.15 6.35 4.77
N ARG A 30 -4.53 6.90 5.92
CA ARG A 30 -3.65 7.72 6.77
C ARG A 30 -2.46 6.94 7.30
N GLN A 31 -2.64 5.68 7.72
CA GLN A 31 -1.53 4.82 8.18
C GLN A 31 -0.55 4.50 7.04
N VAL A 32 -1.06 4.15 5.85
CA VAL A 32 -0.24 3.93 4.65
C VAL A 32 0.56 5.17 4.33
N LEU A 33 -0.08 6.34 4.34
CA LEU A 33 0.59 7.60 4.03
C LEU A 33 1.67 7.96 5.05
N ARG A 34 1.42 7.75 6.35
CA ARG A 34 2.42 7.91 7.41
C ARG A 34 3.61 6.96 7.24
N PHE A 35 3.34 5.70 6.88
CA PHE A 35 4.40 4.75 6.58
C PHE A 35 5.25 5.25 5.41
N ILE A 36 4.62 5.67 4.30
CA ILE A 36 5.32 6.14 3.11
C ILE A 36 6.19 7.37 3.43
N LEU A 37 5.65 8.35 4.15
CA LEU A 37 6.39 9.54 4.57
C LEU A 37 7.65 9.17 5.36
N LYS A 38 7.50 8.36 6.41
CA LYS A 38 8.63 7.91 7.25
C LYS A 38 9.64 7.12 6.43
N ALA A 39 9.18 6.25 5.55
CA ALA A 39 10.04 5.43 4.71
C ALA A 39 10.82 6.26 3.68
N SER A 40 10.23 7.34 3.16
CA SER A 40 10.88 8.30 2.26
C SER A 40 11.87 9.22 2.99
N GLU A 41 11.57 9.65 4.21
CA GLU A 41 12.42 10.58 4.98
C GLU A 41 13.63 9.90 5.63
N PHE A 42 13.40 8.76 6.31
CA PHE A 42 14.45 8.08 7.07
C PHE A 42 15.20 7.01 6.27
N GLY A 43 14.75 6.75 5.04
CA GLY A 43 15.27 5.69 4.19
C GLY A 43 14.83 4.30 4.69
N SER A 44 13.97 3.64 3.93
CA SER A 44 13.56 2.26 4.18
C SER A 44 14.16 1.31 3.15
N SER A 45 14.66 0.16 3.60
CA SER A 45 15.22 -0.88 2.70
C SER A 45 14.17 -1.51 1.78
N ILE A 46 12.88 -1.38 2.10
CA ILE A 46 11.78 -1.89 1.27
C ILE A 46 11.28 -0.87 0.24
N VAL A 47 11.71 0.39 0.36
CA VAL A 47 11.47 1.45 -0.60
C VAL A 47 12.63 1.51 -1.58
N ARG A 48 12.31 1.55 -2.87
CA ARG A 48 13.26 1.77 -3.94
C ARG A 48 13.06 3.17 -4.50
N GLU A 49 14.13 3.94 -4.56
CA GLU A 49 14.18 5.22 -5.25
C GLU A 49 14.68 5.00 -6.68
N ASP A 50 13.97 5.54 -7.65
CA ASP A 50 14.34 5.57 -9.07
C ASP A 50 14.25 7.03 -9.56
N TYR A 51 15.27 7.49 -10.29
CA TYR A 51 15.28 8.81 -10.92
C TYR A 51 14.77 8.69 -12.35
N LEU A 52 13.61 9.29 -12.63
CA LEU A 52 12.98 9.29 -13.95
C LEU A 52 12.73 10.73 -14.37
N GLU A 53 13.26 11.12 -15.54
CA GLU A 53 13.02 12.44 -16.15
C GLU A 53 13.36 13.64 -15.23
N GLY A 54 14.37 13.48 -14.38
CA GLY A 54 14.78 14.52 -13.43
C GLY A 54 13.93 14.61 -12.16
N VAL A 55 13.04 13.65 -11.93
CA VAL A 55 12.16 13.56 -10.76
C VAL A 55 12.45 12.28 -9.99
N SER A 56 12.64 12.40 -8.68
CA SER A 56 12.72 11.25 -7.77
C SER A 56 11.35 10.60 -7.66
N ASN A 57 11.30 9.31 -7.98
CA ASN A 57 10.13 8.46 -7.79
C ASN A 57 10.49 7.35 -6.82
N TRP A 58 9.57 7.02 -5.92
CA TRP A 58 9.74 5.95 -4.96
C TRP A 58 8.73 4.85 -5.24
N SER A 59 9.11 3.62 -4.89
CA SER A 59 8.23 2.48 -5.02
C SER A 59 8.45 1.43 -3.95
N ALA A 60 7.39 0.70 -3.61
CA ALA A 60 7.46 -0.44 -2.70
C ALA A 60 6.45 -1.53 -3.10
N ILE A 61 6.74 -2.77 -2.69
CA ILE A 61 5.80 -3.89 -2.87
C ILE A 61 4.76 -3.82 -1.74
N VAL A 62 3.48 -3.88 -2.10
CA VAL A 62 2.35 -3.83 -1.14
C VAL A 62 2.49 -4.86 -0.03
N GLY A 63 2.95 -6.07 -0.35
CA GLY A 63 3.21 -7.11 0.65
C GLY A 63 4.29 -6.74 1.67
N HIS A 64 5.31 -5.97 1.26
CA HIS A 64 6.34 -5.49 2.19
C HIS A 64 5.79 -4.37 3.08
N ILE A 65 4.99 -3.44 2.52
CA ILE A 65 4.32 -2.40 3.32
C ILE A 65 3.42 -3.04 4.37
N ALA A 66 2.65 -4.08 3.99
CA ALA A 66 1.78 -4.79 4.92
C ALA A 66 2.55 -5.51 6.04
N ALA A 67 3.79 -5.95 5.79
CA ALA A 67 4.62 -6.54 6.84
C ALA A 67 5.03 -5.52 7.92
N GLU A 68 5.14 -4.24 7.55
CA GLU A 68 5.44 -3.12 8.46
C GLU A 68 4.19 -2.58 9.18
N LEU A 69 2.99 -2.97 8.74
CA LEU A 69 1.70 -2.58 9.29
C LEU A 69 0.92 -3.82 9.73
N PRO A 70 1.32 -4.47 10.86
CA PRO A 70 0.88 -5.82 11.22
C PRO A 70 -0.62 -5.92 11.53
N ASP A 71 -1.31 -4.80 11.72
CA ASP A 71 -2.77 -4.71 11.90
C ASP A 71 -3.53 -4.59 10.57
N ARG A 72 -2.84 -4.67 9.42
CA ARG A 72 -3.43 -4.53 8.08
C ARG A 72 -3.00 -5.64 7.14
N THR A 73 -3.95 -6.10 6.33
CA THR A 73 -3.70 -7.10 5.30
C THR A 73 -3.12 -6.46 4.03
N PRO A 74 -2.36 -7.20 3.21
CA PRO A 74 -1.92 -6.71 1.90
C PRO A 74 -3.06 -6.23 1.00
N HIS A 75 -4.25 -6.80 1.15
CA HIS A 75 -5.44 -6.37 0.41
C HIS A 75 -5.90 -4.97 0.85
N GLU A 76 -5.99 -4.71 2.16
CA GLU A 76 -6.36 -3.40 2.69
C GLU A 76 -5.35 -2.31 2.32
N ILE A 77 -4.05 -2.64 2.40
CA ILE A 77 -2.98 -1.73 1.97
C ILE A 77 -3.07 -1.44 0.48
N GLY A 78 -3.24 -2.47 -0.35
CA GLY A 78 -3.37 -2.30 -1.80
C GLY A 78 -4.59 -1.44 -2.18
N ARG A 79 -5.71 -1.63 -1.48
CA ARG A 79 -6.91 -0.82 -1.66
C ARG A 79 -6.69 0.63 -1.22
N ALA A 80 -6.07 0.85 -0.07
CA ALA A 80 -5.75 2.19 0.40
C ALA A 80 -4.81 2.94 -0.57
N CYS A 81 -3.80 2.27 -1.12
CA CYS A 81 -2.95 2.86 -2.16
C CYS A 81 -3.75 3.25 -3.42
N ALA A 82 -4.72 2.42 -3.83
CA ALA A 82 -5.59 2.73 -4.96
C ALA A 82 -6.53 3.91 -4.67
N ASP A 83 -7.10 3.97 -3.46
CA ASP A 83 -7.97 5.06 -3.00
C ASP A 83 -7.20 6.40 -2.89
N LEU A 84 -5.90 6.34 -2.56
CA LEU A 84 -4.97 7.49 -2.60
C LEU A 84 -4.57 7.90 -4.03
N GLY A 85 -5.00 7.17 -5.06
CA GLY A 85 -4.65 7.44 -6.46
C GLY A 85 -3.20 7.11 -6.81
N LEU A 86 -2.53 6.25 -6.03
CA LEU A 86 -1.16 5.84 -6.31
C LEU A 86 -1.12 4.85 -7.49
N ALA A 87 -0.22 5.10 -8.43
CA ALA A 87 -0.02 4.18 -9.55
C ALA A 87 0.51 2.84 -9.04
N SER A 88 0.10 1.74 -9.66
CA SER A 88 0.62 0.42 -9.33
C SER A 88 0.78 -0.47 -10.56
N ILE A 89 1.75 -1.38 -10.50
CA ILE A 89 1.98 -2.42 -11.50
C ILE A 89 2.04 -3.79 -10.84
N ARG A 90 1.55 -4.81 -11.55
CA ARG A 90 1.73 -6.21 -11.13
C ARG A 90 3.15 -6.66 -11.47
N THR A 91 3.87 -7.16 -10.47
CA THR A 91 5.22 -7.75 -10.60
C THR A 91 5.19 -9.22 -10.17
N ARG A 92 6.33 -9.91 -10.31
CA ARG A 92 6.49 -11.29 -9.83
C ARG A 92 6.26 -11.41 -8.31
N ASP A 93 6.68 -10.40 -7.55
CA ASP A 93 6.71 -10.44 -6.08
C ASP A 93 5.44 -9.84 -5.45
N GLY A 94 4.56 -9.23 -6.24
CA GLY A 94 3.37 -8.56 -5.74
C GLY A 94 2.94 -7.37 -6.59
N TYR A 95 2.03 -6.57 -6.06
CA TYR A 95 1.75 -5.24 -6.61
C TYR A 95 2.81 -4.28 -6.11
N ARG A 96 3.47 -3.58 -7.03
CA ARG A 96 4.38 -2.47 -6.73
C ARG A 96 3.62 -1.18 -6.90
N VAL A 97 3.63 -0.34 -5.86
CA VAL A 97 3.01 0.98 -5.86
C VAL A 97 4.10 2.04 -6.01
N PHE A 98 3.77 3.17 -6.65
CA PHE A 98 4.68 4.26 -6.97
C PHE A 98 4.14 5.59 -6.47
N TRP A 99 5.04 6.47 -6.04
CA TRP A 99 4.73 7.83 -5.66
C TRP A 99 5.93 8.77 -5.88
N ASN A 100 5.66 10.07 -5.94
CA ASN A 100 6.69 11.11 -5.90
C ASN A 100 6.37 12.15 -4.80
N GLN A 101 7.29 13.07 -4.58
CA GLN A 101 7.20 14.04 -3.47
C GLN A 101 5.96 14.93 -3.62
N GLN A 102 5.68 15.40 -4.83
CA GLN A 102 4.55 16.27 -5.11
C GLN A 102 3.21 15.57 -4.78
N GLN A 103 3.08 14.29 -5.12
CA GLN A 103 1.89 13.50 -4.77
C GLN A 103 1.76 13.33 -3.26
N LEU A 104 2.86 13.04 -2.56
CA LEU A 104 2.84 12.94 -1.10
C LEU A 104 2.39 14.25 -0.45
N ASP A 105 2.94 15.39 -0.86
CA ASP A 105 2.57 16.69 -0.30
C ASP A 105 1.08 16.98 -0.44
N ILE A 106 0.48 16.66 -1.59
CA ILE A 106 -0.96 16.82 -1.85
C ILE A 106 -1.77 15.90 -0.93
N LEU A 107 -1.42 14.61 -0.87
CA LEU A 107 -2.15 13.62 -0.09
C LEU A 107 -2.07 13.92 1.41
N CYS A 108 -0.92 14.37 1.89
CA CYS A 108 -0.70 14.71 3.30
C CYS A 108 -1.55 15.90 3.74
N ARG A 109 -1.62 16.94 2.89
CA ARG A 109 -2.52 18.08 3.12
C ARG A 109 -4.00 17.67 3.09
N ALA A 110 -4.39 16.85 2.12
CA ALA A 110 -5.77 16.42 1.96
C ALA A 110 -6.28 15.58 3.14
N LEU A 111 -5.42 14.70 3.67
CA LEU A 111 -5.76 13.79 4.77
C LEU A 111 -5.29 14.29 6.14
N GLY A 112 -4.76 15.52 6.26
CA GLY A 112 -4.26 16.05 7.53
C GLY A 112 -3.24 15.12 8.20
N VAL A 113 -2.30 14.58 7.42
CA VAL A 113 -1.21 13.73 7.91
C VAL A 113 0.06 14.57 7.99
N SER A 114 0.62 14.68 9.19
CA SER A 114 1.91 15.32 9.49
C SER A 114 2.92 14.30 10.02
N ASN A 115 4.20 14.68 9.99
CA ASN A 115 5.35 13.88 10.44
C ASN A 115 5.58 13.90 11.98
N ASP A 116 4.58 14.31 12.76
CA ASP A 116 4.70 14.42 14.23
C ASP A 116 5.00 13.08 14.93
#